data_AF-A0A354ITU3-F1
#
_entry.id   AF-A0A354ITU3-F1
#
_cell.length_a   1.000
_cell.length_b   1.000
_cell.length_c   1.000
_cell.angle_alpha   90.00
_cell.angle_beta   90.00
_cell.angle_gamma   90.00
#
_symmetry.space_group_name_H-M   'P 1'
#
loop_
_entity.id
_entity.type
_entity.pdbx_description
1 polymer ?
#
loop_
_entity_poly.entity_id
_entity_poly.type
_entity_poly.pdbx_seq_one_letter_code
_entity_poly.pdbx_strand_id
1 'polypeptide(L)'
;MDQALDAWLAAHPEIEAIPGRDLFIVARYLVPMEASLMQGCLEASGIPAVLADAHLMQTDLLLAPALGGVRILVPASYLQQAQAVIEAYGRGEFELDEDAEV
;
A
#
# COMPACT_ATOMS: atom_id res chain seq x y z
N MET A 1 -10.43 2.63 23.12
CA MET A 1 -10.35 1.75 21.94
C MET A 1 -9.07 1.99 21.14
N ASP A 2 -8.46 3.18 21.23
CA ASP A 2 -7.16 3.51 20.62
C ASP A 2 -5.95 2.67 21.08
N GLN A 3 -5.82 2.31 22.36
CA GLN A 3 -4.59 1.70 22.88
C GLN A 3 -4.18 0.39 22.17
N ALA A 4 -5.15 -0.40 21.71
CA ALA A 4 -4.87 -1.65 21.00
C ALA A 4 -4.37 -1.40 19.57
N LEU A 5 -4.90 -0.35 18.91
CA LEU A 5 -4.45 0.06 17.58
C LEU A 5 -3.07 0.71 17.65
N ASP A 6 -2.83 1.58 18.63
CA ASP A 6 -1.51 2.19 18.86
C ASP A 6 -0.43 1.13 19.12
N ALA A 7 -0.72 0.14 19.96
CA ALA A 7 0.21 -0.95 20.24
C ALA A 7 0.48 -1.82 18.99
N TRP A 8 -0.54 -2.02 18.14
CA TRP A 8 -0.38 -2.76 16.90
C TRP A 8 0.42 -1.95 15.86
N LEU A 9 0.14 -0.65 15.69
CA LEU A 9 0.93 0.25 14.83
C LEU A 9 2.39 0.33 15.28
N ALA A 10 2.65 0.32 16.60
CA ALA A 10 4.02 0.26 17.13
C ALA A 10 4.76 -1.04 16.76
N ALA A 11 4.05 -2.13 16.49
CA ALA A 11 4.61 -3.39 16.01
C ALA A 11 4.77 -3.43 14.47
N HIS A 12 4.14 -2.50 13.74
CA HIS A 12 4.15 -2.38 12.28
C HIS A 12 4.71 -1.01 11.84
N PRO A 13 6.03 -0.78 11.99
CA PRO A 13 6.66 0.51 11.69
C PRO A 13 6.57 0.89 10.20
N GLU A 14 6.27 -0.06 9.31
CA GLU A 14 6.00 0.18 7.90
C GLU A 14 4.69 0.93 7.63
N ILE A 15 3.76 0.94 8.60
CA ILE A 15 2.46 1.60 8.46
C ILE A 15 2.56 3.06 8.91
N GLU A 16 2.28 3.98 8.00
CA GLU A 16 2.40 5.42 8.25
C GLU A 16 1.02 6.09 8.22
N ALA A 17 0.65 6.78 9.31
CA ALA A 17 -0.60 7.53 9.38
C ALA A 17 -0.52 8.85 8.61
N ILE A 18 -1.57 9.17 7.84
CA ILE A 18 -1.69 10.48 7.21
C ILE A 18 -2.23 11.49 8.22
N PRO A 19 -1.48 12.57 8.53
CA PRO A 19 -1.93 13.56 9.51
C PRO A 19 -3.24 14.21 9.07
N GLY A 20 -4.21 14.25 9.99
CA GLY A 20 -5.52 14.86 9.77
C GLY A 20 -6.49 14.04 8.91
N ARG A 21 -6.20 12.76 8.62
CA ARG A 21 -7.09 11.84 7.90
C ARG A 21 -7.12 10.46 8.55
N ASP A 22 -8.24 9.74 8.42
CA ASP A 22 -8.33 8.32 8.77
C ASP A 22 -7.80 7.46 7.61
N LEU A 23 -6.54 7.67 7.23
CA LEU A 23 -5.88 6.95 6.15
C LEU A 23 -4.46 6.62 6.55
N PHE A 24 -4.06 5.39 6.27
CA PHE A 24 -2.77 4.84 6.65
C PHE A 24 -2.12 4.21 5.43
N ILE A 25 -0.85 4.53 5.20
CA ILE A 25 -0.03 3.93 4.15
C ILE A 25 0.33 2.53 4.62
N VAL A 26 -0.06 1.52 3.85
CA VAL A 26 0.19 0.10 4.16
C VAL A 26 1.22 -0.55 3.25
N ALA A 27 1.48 0.03 2.07
CA ALA A 27 2.49 -0.44 1.15
C ALA A 27 2.99 0.69 0.25
N ARG A 28 4.20 0.53 -0.29
CA ARG A 28 4.82 1.43 -1.27
C ARG A 28 5.41 0.59 -2.41
N TYR A 29 5.10 0.96 -3.64
CA TYR A 29 5.61 0.30 -4.84
C TYR A 29 6.33 1.30 -5.73
N LEU A 30 7.46 0.90 -6.28
CA LEU A 30 8.20 1.71 -7.24
C LEU A 30 7.59 1.64 -8.65
N VAL A 31 6.91 0.53 -8.96
CA VAL A 31 6.23 0.32 -10.24
C VAL A 31 4.73 0.59 -10.09
N PRO A 32 4.15 1.53 -10.86
CA PRO A 32 2.73 1.86 -10.76
C PRO A 32 1.79 0.69 -11.07
N MET A 33 2.21 -0.22 -11.94
CA MET A 33 1.45 -1.42 -12.30
C MET A 33 1.29 -2.34 -11.09
N GLU A 34 2.36 -2.59 -10.34
CA GLU A 34 2.31 -3.41 -9.13
C GLU A 34 1.42 -2.79 -8.06
N ALA A 35 1.50 -1.46 -7.88
CA ALA A 35 0.59 -0.75 -6.98
C ALA A 35 -0.89 -0.94 -7.38
N SER A 36 -1.18 -0.88 -8.67
CA SER A 36 -2.54 -1.05 -9.20
C SER A 36 -3.05 -2.49 -9.03
N LEU A 37 -2.17 -3.48 -9.21
CA LEU A 37 -2.49 -4.88 -8.94
C LEU A 37 -2.83 -5.10 -7.46
N MET A 38 -1.99 -4.60 -6.56
CA MET A 38 -2.21 -4.72 -5.12
C MET A 38 -3.49 -3.97 -4.69
N GLN A 39 -3.75 -2.78 -5.25
CA GLN A 39 -5.02 -2.08 -5.06
C GLN A 39 -6.21 -2.97 -5.46
N GLY A 40 -6.17 -3.58 -6.65
CA GLY A 40 -7.21 -4.49 -7.11
C GLY A 40 -7.41 -5.69 -6.19
N CYS A 41 -6.34 -6.28 -5.66
CA CYS A 41 -6.42 -7.37 -4.68
C CYS A 41 -7.09 -6.94 -3.37
N LEU A 42 -6.77 -5.75 -2.86
CA LEU A 42 -7.39 -5.19 -1.67
C LEU A 42 -8.87 -4.90 -1.91
N GLU A 43 -9.21 -4.24 -3.02
CA GLU A 43 -10.60 -3.92 -3.37
C GLU A 43 -11.44 -5.18 -3.59
N ALA A 44 -10.89 -6.21 -4.23
CA ALA A 44 -11.53 -7.51 -4.39
C ALA A 44 -11.80 -8.22 -3.04
N SER A 45 -10.98 -7.92 -2.03
CA SER A 45 -11.16 -8.40 -0.66
C SER A 45 -12.13 -7.55 0.17
N GLY A 46 -12.75 -6.53 -0.44
CA GLY A 46 -13.67 -5.60 0.21
C GLY A 46 -12.98 -4.47 0.98
N ILE A 47 -11.68 -4.27 0.77
CA ILE A 47 -10.88 -3.25 1.45
C ILE A 47 -10.81 -2.00 0.54
N PRO A 48 -11.31 -0.83 0.98
CA PRO A 48 -11.22 0.38 0.19
C PRO A 48 -9.77 0.89 0.16
N ALA A 49 -9.05 0.58 -0.92
CA ALA A 49 -7.66 0.96 -1.13
C ALA A 49 -7.55 2.16 -2.08
N VAL A 50 -6.79 3.17 -1.67
CA VAL A 50 -6.55 4.38 -2.45
C VAL A 50 -5.06 4.45 -2.79
N LEU A 51 -4.75 4.64 -4.06
CA LEU A 51 -3.40 5.00 -4.48
C LEU A 51 -3.21 6.51 -4.31
N ALA A 52 -2.38 6.95 -3.37
CA ALA A 52 -1.91 8.33 -3.38
C ALA A 52 -0.88 8.52 -4.51
N ASP A 53 -0.71 9.77 -4.92
CA ASP A 53 0.24 10.21 -5.94
C ASP A 53 -0.13 9.85 -7.39
N ALA A 54 -1.12 8.99 -7.65
CA ALA A 54 -1.53 8.61 -9.01
C ALA A 54 -2.01 9.79 -9.90
N HIS A 55 -2.66 10.80 -9.31
CA HIS A 55 -3.15 11.99 -10.02
C HIS A 55 -2.11 13.13 -10.11
N LEU A 56 -1.13 13.17 -9.20
CA LEU A 56 0.01 14.10 -9.24
C LEU A 56 1.05 13.66 -10.29
N MET A 57 1.22 12.36 -10.48
CA MET A 57 2.08 11.76 -11.51
C MET A 57 1.63 12.07 -12.94
N GLN A 58 0.32 12.29 -13.19
CA GLN A 58 -0.16 12.66 -14.52
C GLN A 58 0.13 14.13 -14.89
N THR A 59 0.42 15.00 -13.92
CA THR A 59 0.60 16.44 -14.16
C THR A 59 2.06 16.90 -14.05
N ASP A 60 2.86 16.28 -13.17
CA ASP A 60 4.26 16.70 -12.94
C ASP A 60 5.18 15.48 -12.69
N LEU A 61 5.56 14.81 -13.78
CA LEU A 61 6.36 13.57 -13.80
C LEU A 61 7.80 13.76 -13.27
N LEU A 62 8.28 15.00 -13.11
CA LEU A 62 9.65 15.35 -12.71
C LEU A 62 9.94 15.16 -11.21
N LEU A 63 8.92 14.92 -10.38
CA LEU A 63 9.06 14.71 -8.93
C LEU A 63 9.00 13.24 -8.50
N ALA A 64 8.78 12.30 -9.43
CA ALA A 64 8.57 10.89 -9.14
C ALA A 64 9.70 10.20 -8.33
N PRO A 65 11.00 10.48 -8.55
CA PRO A 65 12.08 9.89 -7.75
C PRO A 65 12.17 10.47 -6.32
N ALA A 66 11.64 11.67 -6.08
CA ALA A 66 11.71 12.34 -4.78
C ALA A 66 10.60 11.90 -3.80
N LEU A 67 9.58 11.17 -4.29
CA LEU A 67 8.37 10.83 -3.53
C LEU A 67 8.39 9.41 -2.93
N GLY A 68 9.31 8.55 -3.36
CA GLY A 68 9.49 7.20 -2.80
C GLY A 68 8.48 6.15 -3.29
N GLY A 69 7.94 6.32 -4.51
CA GLY A 69 7.00 5.38 -5.14
C GLY A 69 5.52 5.70 -4.89
N VAL A 70 4.64 4.86 -5.45
CA VAL A 70 3.18 4.91 -5.30
C VAL A 70 2.81 4.33 -3.93
N ARG A 71 2.03 5.08 -3.16
CA ARG A 71 1.61 4.71 -1.79
C ARG A 71 0.21 4.15 -1.83
N ILE A 72 0.01 3.00 -1.19
CA ILE A 72 -1.32 2.41 -1.01
C ILE A 72 -1.84 2.78 0.38
N LEU A 73 -3.03 3.37 0.41
CA LEU A 73 -3.67 3.83 1.64
C LEU A 73 -4.96 3.09 1.90
N VAL A 74 -5.21 2.77 3.17
CA VAL A 74 -6.47 2.19 3.65
C VAL A 74 -6.94 2.89 4.93
N PRO A 75 -8.24 2.86 5.25
CA PRO A 75 -8.75 3.39 6.51
C PRO A 75 -8.28 2.56 7.72
N ALA A 76 -8.28 3.17 8.92
CA ALA A 76 -7.83 2.52 10.15
C ALA A 76 -8.55 1.18 10.40
N SER A 77 -9.85 1.14 10.07
CA SER A 77 -10.71 -0.01 10.28
C SER A 77 -10.31 -1.25 9.47
N TYR A 78 -9.54 -1.07 8.39
CA TYR A 78 -9.13 -2.14 7.48
C TYR A 78 -7.65 -2.49 7.57
N LEU A 79 -6.88 -1.83 8.45
CA LEU A 79 -5.43 -2.02 8.57
C LEU A 79 -5.00 -3.47 8.75
N GLN A 80 -5.63 -4.18 9.69
CA GLN A 80 -5.30 -5.58 9.98
C GLN A 80 -5.65 -6.49 8.80
N GLN A 81 -6.79 -6.23 8.15
CA GLN A 81 -7.23 -7.02 7.00
C GLN A 81 -6.34 -6.77 5.78
N ALA A 82 -5.96 -5.51 5.54
CA ALA A 82 -5.04 -5.12 4.49
C ALA A 82 -3.68 -5.78 4.67
N GLN A 83 -3.13 -5.77 5.89
CA GLN A 83 -1.86 -6.45 6.14
C GLN A 83 -1.94 -7.96 5.92
N ALA A 84 -3.03 -8.61 6.35
CA ALA A 84 -3.21 -10.04 6.08
C ALA A 84 -3.23 -10.35 4.56
N VAL A 85 -3.86 -9.49 3.75
CA VAL A 85 -3.88 -9.63 2.28
C VAL A 85 -2.51 -9.35 1.67
N ILE A 86 -1.79 -8.33 2.15
CA ILE A 86 -0.42 -8.00 1.69
C ILE A 86 0.55 -9.13 2.01
N GLU A 87 0.51 -9.68 3.24
CA GLU A 87 1.33 -10.81 3.63
C GLU A 87 1.01 -12.07 2.81
N ALA A 88 -0.28 -12.31 2.51
CA ALA A 88 -0.69 -13.41 1.63
C ALA A 88 -0.15 -13.22 0.21
N TYR A 89 -0.17 -11.98 -0.31
CA TYR A 89 0.38 -11.64 -1.63
C TYR A 89 1.92 -11.80 -1.67
N GLY A 90 2.62 -11.33 -0.63
CA GLY A 90 4.08 -11.30 -0.56
C GLY A 90 4.75 -12.65 -0.23
N ARG A 91 4.02 -13.65 0.27
CA ARG A 91 4.54 -15.02 0.49
C ARG A 91 4.74 -15.84 -0.80
N GLY A 92 4.77 -15.19 -1.97
CA GLY A 92 5.09 -15.84 -3.24
C GLY A 92 3.89 -16.47 -3.96
N GLU A 93 2.65 -16.05 -3.69
CA GLU A 93 1.52 -16.49 -4.51
C GLU A 93 1.48 -15.76 -5.88
N PHE A 94 2.29 -14.70 -6.06
CA PHE A 94 2.41 -13.91 -7.29
C PHE A 94 3.83 -13.40 -7.60
N GLU A 95 4.91 -14.05 -7.11
CA GLU A 95 6.27 -13.72 -7.57
C GLU A 95 6.39 -14.02 -9.07
N LEU A 96 6.51 -12.95 -9.89
CA LEU A 96 7.05 -13.08 -11.24
C LEU A 96 8.56 -13.21 -11.07
N ASP A 97 9.02 -14.46 -11.20
CA ASP A 97 10.41 -14.83 -11.36
C ASP A 97 11.06 -13.88 -12.38
N GLU A 98 11.98 -13.02 -11.92
CA GLU A 98 12.69 -12.05 -12.77
C GLU A 98 13.70 -12.75 -13.71
N ASP A 99 13.71 -14.09 -13.80
CA ASP A 99 14.53 -14.90 -14.71
C ASP A 99 13.81 -15.21 -16.05
N ALA A 100 13.09 -14.23 -16.61
CA ALA A 100 12.77 -14.26 -18.04
C ALA A 100 14.00 -13.78 -18.86
N GLU A 101 15.06 -14.59 -18.89
CA GLU A 101 16.12 -14.45 -19.92
C GLU A 101 15.49 -14.68 -21.31
N VAL A 102 15.60 -13.68 -22.21
CA VAL A 102 15.24 -13.77 -23.63
C VAL A 102 16.46 -13.82 -24.53
#